data_AF-A0AAD3S1X8-F1
#
_entry.id   AF-A0AAD3S1X8-F1
#
_cell.length_a   1.000
_cell.length_b   1.000
_cell.length_c   1.000
_cell.angle_alpha   90.00
_cell.angle_beta   90.00
_cell.angle_gamma   90.00
#
_symmetry.space_group_name_H-M   'P 1'
#
loop_
_entity.id
_entity.type
_entity.pdbx_description
1 polymer ?
#
loop_
_entity_poly.entity_id
_entity_poly.type
_entity_poly.pdbx_seq_one_letter_code
_entity_poly.pdbx_strand_id
1 'polypeptide(L)'
;MLNHWNDDDCPAKGFDTYDAFVDAAKSFPIFAATGDNTTGKREIAAFMAQTSHETTDYFINNYNYGAIGEAIGVDLLNNLDLVENDLLVSFQTTIWFWMTVQSPKPSCHEVNTGEWMPSAADKSAGRAPGFGMVTNIINGGVECGHGQDARVADRVGFHKQDCGLWQQFGLLQSEAFRRSLWWATE
;
A
#
# COMPACT_ATOMS: atom_id res chain seq x y z
N MET A 1 2.16 3.76 -14.78
CA MET A 1 2.07 3.45 -13.34
C MET A 1 3.42 3.64 -12.64
N LEU A 2 4.58 3.60 -13.31
CA LEU A 2 5.85 4.07 -12.72
C LEU A 2 6.71 4.66 -13.85
N ASN A 3 6.41 5.89 -14.27
CA ASN A 3 6.94 6.41 -15.54
C ASN A 3 8.38 6.96 -15.44
N HIS A 4 8.90 7.17 -14.22
CA HIS A 4 10.18 7.83 -13.95
C HIS A 4 11.19 6.94 -13.20
N TRP A 5 10.86 5.66 -12.98
CA TRP A 5 11.72 4.73 -12.24
C TRP A 5 13.01 4.39 -12.98
N ASN A 6 13.03 4.56 -14.31
CA ASN A 6 14.19 4.32 -15.15
C ASN A 6 14.96 5.59 -15.52
N ASP A 7 14.59 6.74 -14.94
CA ASP A 7 15.29 8.00 -15.16
C ASP A 7 16.70 7.94 -14.55
N ASP A 8 17.68 8.59 -15.18
CA ASP A 8 19.11 8.53 -14.83
C ASP A 8 19.41 8.88 -13.37
N ASP A 9 18.57 9.73 -12.77
CA ASP A 9 18.71 10.22 -11.41
C ASP A 9 17.98 9.33 -10.37
N CYS A 10 17.31 8.27 -10.81
CA CYS A 10 16.65 7.31 -9.90
C CYS A 10 17.66 6.26 -9.42
N PRO A 11 17.90 6.14 -8.09
CA PRO A 11 18.80 5.13 -7.55
C PRO A 11 18.39 3.69 -7.90
N ALA A 12 17.10 3.47 -8.19
CA ALA A 12 16.54 2.19 -8.55
C ALA A 12 16.48 1.94 -10.08
N LYS A 13 17.16 2.77 -10.89
CA LYS A 13 17.25 2.59 -12.34
C LYS A 13 17.94 1.27 -12.71
N GLY A 14 17.40 0.58 -13.72
CA GLY A 14 18.01 -0.62 -14.31
C GLY A 14 17.69 -1.92 -13.59
N PHE A 15 16.88 -1.86 -12.55
CA PHE A 15 16.32 -3.02 -11.88
C PHE A 15 15.09 -3.58 -12.64
N ASP A 16 14.99 -4.91 -12.76
CA ASP A 16 13.83 -5.58 -13.40
C ASP A 16 12.64 -5.65 -12.43
N THR A 17 11.97 -4.51 -12.30
CA THR A 17 10.97 -4.24 -11.25
C THR A 17 9.66 -4.98 -11.45
N TYR A 18 9.27 -5.27 -12.69
CA TYR A 18 7.99 -5.92 -12.98
C TYR A 18 7.99 -7.39 -12.60
N ASP A 19 9.00 -8.14 -13.05
CA ASP A 19 9.10 -9.57 -12.77
C ASP A 19 9.32 -9.82 -11.26
N ALA A 20 10.15 -9.00 -10.61
CA ALA A 20 10.33 -9.07 -9.15
C ALA A 20 9.03 -8.80 -8.38
N PHE A 21 8.24 -7.79 -8.79
CA PHE A 21 6.94 -7.52 -8.19
C PHE A 21 5.97 -8.69 -8.39
N VAL A 22 5.89 -9.23 -9.61
CA VAL A 22 5.01 -10.36 -9.93
C VAL A 22 5.42 -11.62 -9.14
N ASP A 23 6.71 -11.88 -9.01
CA ASP A 23 7.23 -13.02 -8.23
C ASP A 23 7.00 -12.84 -6.73
N ALA A 24 7.16 -11.63 -6.20
CA ALA A 24 6.78 -11.32 -4.83
C ALA A 24 5.27 -11.53 -4.60
N ALA A 25 4.42 -11.03 -5.50
CA ALA A 25 2.97 -11.18 -5.42
C ALA A 25 2.52 -12.65 -5.41
N LYS A 26 3.20 -13.54 -6.15
CA LYS A 26 2.92 -15.00 -6.10
C LYS A 26 3.12 -15.61 -4.71
N SER A 27 3.93 -14.98 -3.85
CA SER A 27 4.13 -15.41 -2.45
C SER A 27 2.92 -15.09 -1.57
N PHE A 28 2.00 -14.24 -2.03
CA PHE A 28 0.80 -13.80 -1.32
C PHE A 28 -0.45 -14.02 -2.19
N PRO A 29 -0.96 -15.26 -2.33
CA PRO A 29 -1.92 -15.63 -3.38
C PRO A 29 -3.25 -14.88 -3.41
N ILE A 30 -3.64 -14.22 -2.31
CA ILE A 30 -4.87 -13.43 -2.22
C ILE A 30 -4.65 -11.93 -2.54
N PHE A 31 -3.40 -11.46 -2.57
CA PHE A 31 -3.07 -10.09 -2.93
C PHE A 31 -3.52 -9.79 -4.37
N ALA A 32 -4.38 -8.78 -4.53
CA ALA A 32 -5.03 -8.41 -5.79
C ALA A 32 -5.87 -9.51 -6.45
N ALA A 33 -6.15 -10.60 -5.74
CA ALA A 33 -6.92 -11.74 -6.22
C ALA A 33 -8.22 -11.99 -5.42
N THR A 34 -8.48 -11.18 -4.40
CA THR A 34 -9.73 -11.21 -3.64
C THR A 34 -10.82 -10.38 -4.32
N GLY A 35 -12.01 -10.95 -4.47
CA GLY A 35 -13.16 -10.28 -5.09
C GLY A 35 -13.14 -10.32 -6.62
N ASP A 36 -13.59 -9.23 -7.25
CA ASP A 36 -13.62 -9.10 -8.71
C ASP A 36 -12.38 -8.35 -9.26
N ASN A 37 -12.24 -8.32 -10.59
CA ASN A 37 -11.14 -7.60 -11.26
C ASN A 37 -11.09 -6.12 -10.89
N THR A 38 -12.23 -5.51 -10.56
CA THR A 38 -12.30 -4.13 -10.10
C THR A 38 -11.67 -3.98 -8.72
N THR A 39 -11.94 -4.90 -7.81
CA THR A 39 -11.37 -4.94 -6.46
C THR A 39 -9.86 -5.17 -6.52
N GLY A 40 -9.39 -6.13 -7.32
CA GLY A 40 -7.97 -6.37 -7.52
C GLY A 40 -7.22 -5.16 -8.11
N LYS A 41 -7.80 -4.50 -9.11
CA LYS A 41 -7.21 -3.25 -9.67
C LYS A 41 -7.17 -2.11 -8.66
N ARG A 42 -8.23 -1.95 -7.86
CA ARG A 42 -8.26 -0.95 -6.79
C ARG A 42 -7.20 -1.24 -5.74
N GLU A 43 -7.02 -2.51 -5.36
CA GLU A 43 -6.00 -2.91 -4.41
C GLU A 43 -4.60 -2.61 -4.95
N ILE A 44 -4.28 -2.98 -6.20
CA ILE A 44 -3.00 -2.65 -6.83
C ILE A 44 -2.78 -1.14 -6.87
N ALA A 45 -3.78 -0.36 -7.26
CA ALA A 45 -3.68 1.09 -7.32
C ALA A 45 -3.53 1.74 -5.92
N ALA A 46 -4.10 1.14 -4.88
CA ALA A 46 -3.92 1.61 -3.52
C ALA A 46 -2.53 1.24 -2.99
N PHE A 47 -2.08 0.02 -3.24
CA PHE A 47 -0.74 -0.46 -2.88
C PHE A 47 0.34 0.40 -3.53
N MET A 48 0.30 0.54 -4.86
CA MET A 48 1.28 1.31 -5.62
C MET A 48 1.33 2.75 -5.15
N ALA A 49 0.18 3.40 -4.98
CA ALA A 49 0.12 4.78 -4.51
C ALA A 49 0.75 5.00 -3.13
N GLN A 50 0.52 4.08 -2.19
CA GLN A 50 1.14 4.16 -0.87
C GLN A 50 2.64 3.93 -0.98
N THR A 51 3.08 2.91 -1.73
CA THR A 51 4.51 2.64 -1.90
C THR A 51 5.23 3.76 -2.63
N SER A 52 4.61 4.41 -3.62
CA SER A 52 5.19 5.55 -4.32
C SER A 52 5.45 6.71 -3.35
N HIS A 53 4.51 7.00 -2.45
CA HIS A 53 4.71 7.99 -1.39
C HIS A 53 5.85 7.57 -0.44
N GLU A 54 5.87 6.33 0.06
CA GLU A 54 6.93 5.88 0.98
C GLU A 54 8.31 5.77 0.33
N THR A 55 8.40 5.54 -0.98
CA THR A 55 9.71 5.55 -1.68
C THR A 55 10.27 6.97 -1.83
N THR A 56 9.47 8.01 -1.55
CA THR A 56 10.00 9.36 -1.33
C THR A 56 10.55 9.56 0.08
N ASP A 57 10.03 8.81 1.07
CA ASP A 57 10.34 8.88 2.50
C ASP A 57 10.47 7.46 3.11
N TYR A 58 11.63 6.81 2.93
CA TYR A 58 11.90 5.39 3.23
C TYR A 58 11.19 4.80 4.48
N PHE A 59 10.31 3.81 4.27
CA PHE A 59 9.44 3.21 5.29
C PHE A 59 9.76 1.74 5.55
N ILE A 60 10.74 1.39 6.39
CA ILE A 60 10.66 0.14 7.17
C ILE A 60 11.32 0.32 8.54
N ASN A 61 10.51 0.21 9.60
CA ASN A 61 10.98 0.19 10.99
C ASN A 61 11.54 -1.19 11.37
N ASN A 62 12.64 -1.20 12.13
CA ASN A 62 13.40 -2.41 12.51
C ASN A 62 12.56 -3.51 13.21
N TYR A 63 11.50 -3.12 13.91
CA TYR A 63 10.70 -4.04 14.75
C TYR A 63 10.00 -5.17 13.98
N ASN A 64 9.79 -5.04 12.66
CA ASN A 64 9.07 -6.03 11.87
C ASN A 64 9.97 -7.07 11.20
N TYR A 65 11.28 -6.87 11.12
CA TYR A 65 12.16 -7.71 10.28
C TYR A 65 12.19 -9.18 10.70
N GLY A 66 12.03 -9.48 11.99
CA GLY A 66 11.90 -10.87 12.45
C GLY A 66 10.65 -11.55 11.90
N ALA A 67 9.49 -10.91 12.04
CA ALA A 67 8.20 -11.45 11.58
C ALA A 67 8.11 -11.51 10.05
N ILE A 68 8.62 -10.47 9.37
CA ILE A 68 8.73 -10.47 7.90
C ILE A 68 9.63 -11.61 7.46
N GLY A 69 10.83 -11.70 8.03
CA GLY A 69 11.82 -12.70 7.67
C GLY A 69 11.32 -14.13 7.84
N GLU A 70 10.63 -14.41 8.94
CA GLU A 70 9.95 -15.69 9.16
C GLU A 70 8.90 -15.97 8.08
N ALA A 71 8.07 -14.98 7.74
CA ALA A 71 7.00 -15.15 6.77
C ALA A 71 7.50 -15.35 5.32
N ILE A 72 8.61 -14.73 4.94
CA ILE A 72 9.16 -14.79 3.58
C ILE A 72 10.32 -15.79 3.45
N GLY A 73 10.76 -16.40 4.56
CA GLY A 73 11.84 -17.39 4.58
C GLY A 73 13.24 -16.79 4.43
N VAL A 74 13.45 -15.55 4.85
CA VAL A 74 14.73 -14.82 4.74
C VAL A 74 15.16 -14.31 6.13
N ASP A 75 16.43 -14.51 6.50
CA ASP A 75 16.95 -13.99 7.77
C ASP A 75 17.25 -12.49 7.70
N LEU A 76 16.20 -11.67 7.81
CA LEU A 76 16.33 -10.21 7.75
C LEU A 76 16.96 -9.62 9.02
N LEU A 77 16.97 -10.32 10.16
CA LEU A 77 17.60 -9.80 11.38
C LEU A 77 19.11 -9.70 11.25
N ASN A 78 19.72 -10.58 10.47
CA ASN A 78 21.16 -10.57 10.20
C ASN A 78 21.53 -10.02 8.81
N ASN A 79 20.57 -9.81 7.91
CA ASN A 79 20.80 -9.39 6.52
C ASN A 79 19.81 -8.28 6.11
N LEU A 80 19.80 -7.17 6.84
CA LEU A 80 18.87 -6.05 6.64
C LEU A 80 19.05 -5.35 5.29
N ASP A 81 20.26 -5.37 4.74
CA ASP A 81 20.61 -4.78 3.46
C ASP A 81 19.88 -5.44 2.28
N LEU A 82 19.37 -6.66 2.43
CA LEU A 82 18.56 -7.32 1.41
C LEU A 82 17.28 -6.55 1.09
N VAL A 83 16.71 -5.84 2.05
CA VAL A 83 15.48 -5.03 1.85
C VAL A 83 15.71 -3.89 0.86
N GLU A 84 16.94 -3.36 0.82
CA GLU A 84 17.35 -2.24 -0.04
C GLU A 84 17.97 -2.70 -1.35
N ASN A 85 18.60 -3.89 -1.35
CA ASN A 85 19.43 -4.34 -2.46
C ASN A 85 18.84 -5.52 -3.25
N ASP A 86 17.80 -6.19 -2.74
CA ASP A 86 17.09 -7.28 -3.42
C ASP A 86 15.62 -6.89 -3.62
N LEU A 87 15.22 -6.67 -4.87
CA LEU A 87 13.84 -6.26 -5.18
C LEU A 87 12.79 -7.29 -4.81
N LEU A 88 13.09 -8.59 -4.94
CA LEU A 88 12.13 -9.62 -4.60
C LEU A 88 11.86 -9.55 -3.10
N VAL A 89 12.92 -9.45 -2.29
CA VAL A 89 12.81 -9.27 -0.84
C VAL A 89 12.09 -7.96 -0.51
N SER A 90 12.45 -6.85 -1.16
CA SER A 90 11.83 -5.53 -0.96
C SER A 90 10.31 -5.53 -1.24
N PHE A 91 9.89 -6.16 -2.34
CA PHE A 91 8.46 -6.30 -2.63
C PHE A 91 7.78 -7.28 -1.67
N GLN A 92 8.43 -8.39 -1.31
CA GLN A 92 7.88 -9.33 -0.35
C GLN A 92 7.67 -8.71 1.04
N THR A 93 8.61 -7.89 1.52
CA THR A 93 8.47 -7.18 2.80
C THR A 93 7.30 -6.19 2.77
N THR A 94 7.15 -5.47 1.66
CA THR A 94 6.09 -4.47 1.47
C THR A 94 4.71 -5.11 1.32
N ILE A 95 4.60 -6.19 0.53
CA ILE A 95 3.36 -6.95 0.40
C ILE A 95 3.04 -7.64 1.74
N TRP A 96 4.02 -8.17 2.46
CA TRP A 96 3.78 -8.71 3.79
C TRP A 96 3.14 -7.67 4.72
N PHE A 97 3.67 -6.44 4.75
CA PHE A 97 3.08 -5.38 5.57
C PHE A 97 1.64 -5.10 5.15
N TRP A 98 1.38 -5.04 3.85
CA TRP A 98 0.03 -4.83 3.30
C TRP A 98 -0.97 -5.90 3.72
N MET A 99 -0.51 -7.16 3.77
CA MET A 99 -1.34 -8.34 4.04
C MET A 99 -1.51 -8.63 5.54
N THR A 100 -0.66 -8.08 6.41
CA THR A 100 -0.58 -8.51 7.81
C THR A 100 -1.39 -7.61 8.75
N VAL A 101 -2.30 -8.23 9.50
CA VAL A 101 -3.04 -7.58 10.60
C VAL A 101 -2.08 -7.25 11.73
N GLN A 102 -2.04 -5.98 12.15
CA GLN A 102 -1.26 -5.52 13.30
C GLN A 102 -2.20 -4.91 14.34
N SER A 103 -2.79 -5.79 15.16
CA SER A 103 -3.81 -5.42 16.15
C SER A 103 -3.38 -4.20 16.99
N PRO A 104 -4.25 -3.18 17.14
CA PRO A 104 -5.67 -3.16 16.81
C PRO A 104 -6.02 -2.84 15.35
N LYS A 105 -5.03 -2.62 14.48
CA LYS A 105 -5.24 -2.26 13.07
C LYS A 105 -5.54 -3.53 12.25
N PRO A 106 -6.55 -3.50 11.35
CA PRO A 106 -6.71 -4.53 10.32
C PRO A 106 -5.55 -4.46 9.33
N SER A 107 -5.49 -5.40 8.38
CA SER A 107 -4.54 -5.28 7.27
C SER A 107 -5.03 -4.27 6.23
N CYS A 108 -4.10 -3.72 5.43
CA CYS A 108 -4.45 -2.88 4.29
C CYS A 108 -5.28 -3.66 3.25
N HIS A 109 -4.98 -4.96 3.09
CA HIS A 109 -5.75 -5.88 2.27
C HIS A 109 -7.22 -5.92 2.66
N GLU A 110 -7.53 -6.26 3.92
CA GLU A 110 -8.92 -6.40 4.40
C GLU A 110 -9.73 -5.10 4.21
N VAL A 111 -9.08 -3.95 4.38
CA VAL A 111 -9.70 -2.63 4.15
C VAL A 111 -10.03 -2.42 2.67
N ASN A 112 -9.12 -2.79 1.76
CA ASN A 112 -9.30 -2.58 0.32
C ASN A 112 -10.21 -3.60 -0.35
N THR A 113 -10.28 -4.82 0.16
CA THR A 113 -11.17 -5.87 -0.33
C THR A 113 -12.58 -5.74 0.24
N GLY A 114 -12.75 -4.95 1.30
CA GLY A 114 -14.03 -4.75 1.98
C GLY A 114 -14.35 -5.84 3.00
N GLU A 115 -13.36 -6.65 3.39
CA GLU A 115 -13.48 -7.68 4.40
C GLU A 115 -13.42 -7.10 5.83
N TRP A 116 -12.76 -5.96 6.00
CA TRP A 116 -12.73 -5.27 7.30
C TRP A 116 -14.08 -4.58 7.60
N MET A 117 -14.68 -4.98 8.72
CA MET A 117 -15.85 -4.31 9.29
C MET A 117 -15.44 -3.40 10.45
N PRO A 118 -15.68 -2.09 10.38
CA PRO A 118 -15.36 -1.17 11.47
C PRO A 118 -16.11 -1.53 12.76
N SER A 119 -15.38 -1.59 13.87
CA SER A 119 -15.96 -1.72 15.21
C SER A 119 -16.72 -0.45 15.63
N ALA A 120 -17.41 -0.51 16.77
CA ALA A 120 -18.02 0.69 17.36
C ALA A 120 -16.97 1.79 17.67
N ALA A 121 -15.78 1.39 18.13
CA ALA A 121 -14.69 2.31 18.41
C ALA A 121 -14.15 2.95 17.12
N ASP A 122 -14.03 2.17 16.04
CA ASP A 122 -13.62 2.69 14.73
C ASP A 122 -14.60 3.73 14.22
N LYS A 123 -15.90 3.41 14.26
CA LYS A 123 -16.96 4.34 13.85
C LYS A 123 -16.95 5.61 14.69
N SER A 124 -16.77 5.51 16.00
CA SER A 124 -16.70 6.69 16.89
C SER A 124 -15.46 7.57 16.62
N ALA A 125 -14.40 6.98 16.10
CA ALA A 125 -13.18 7.68 15.72
C ALA A 125 -13.16 8.11 14.25
N GLY A 126 -14.30 8.01 13.55
CA GLY A 126 -14.42 8.38 12.13
C GLY A 126 -13.69 7.45 11.16
N ARG A 127 -13.22 6.27 11.61
CA ARG A 127 -12.55 5.31 10.74
C ARG A 127 -13.57 4.51 9.93
N ALA A 128 -13.43 4.56 8.61
CA ALA A 128 -14.31 3.89 7.64
C ALA A 128 -13.49 3.19 6.55
N PRO A 129 -14.01 2.13 5.90
CA PRO A 129 -13.27 1.42 4.85
C PRO A 129 -12.92 2.35 3.68
N GLY A 130 -11.72 2.21 3.14
CA GLY A 130 -11.25 2.97 1.98
C GLY A 130 -9.79 3.41 2.08
N PHE A 131 -9.34 4.14 1.06
CA PHE A 131 -7.93 4.52 0.88
C PHE A 131 -7.36 5.28 2.06
N GLY A 132 -8.11 6.20 2.66
CA GLY A 132 -7.58 6.84 3.85
C GLY A 132 -7.34 5.85 5.00
N MET A 133 -8.16 4.80 5.19
CA MET A 133 -7.95 3.89 6.34
C MET A 133 -6.64 3.13 6.17
N VAL A 134 -6.25 2.86 4.92
CA VAL A 134 -4.90 2.40 4.56
C VAL A 134 -3.83 3.40 5.00
N THR A 135 -4.00 4.70 4.71
CA THR A 135 -3.11 5.76 5.22
C THR A 135 -3.04 5.78 6.75
N ASN A 136 -4.17 5.58 7.45
CA ASN A 136 -4.20 5.52 8.91
C ASN A 136 -3.41 4.30 9.44
N ILE A 137 -3.55 3.14 8.78
CA ILE A 137 -2.80 1.93 9.12
C ILE A 137 -1.29 2.20 9.01
N ILE A 138 -0.87 2.79 7.89
CA ILE A 138 0.54 3.04 7.57
C ILE A 138 1.14 4.10 8.51
N ASN A 139 0.56 5.30 8.58
CA ASN A 139 1.19 6.41 9.32
C ASN A 139 0.19 7.35 10.04
N GLY A 140 -0.99 6.85 10.39
CA GLY A 140 -2.06 7.67 10.97
C GLY A 140 -1.73 8.38 12.28
N GLY A 141 -0.70 7.94 13.02
CA GLY A 141 -0.27 8.58 14.25
C GLY A 141 0.30 9.99 14.07
N VAL A 142 0.77 10.32 12.86
CA VAL A 142 1.31 11.66 12.53
C VAL A 142 0.60 12.31 11.35
N GLU A 143 -0.14 11.55 10.55
CA GLU A 143 -0.81 12.04 9.33
C GLU A 143 -2.33 12.21 9.45
N CYS A 144 -2.97 11.60 10.45
CA CYS A 144 -4.44 11.60 10.56
C CYS A 144 -4.95 12.29 11.82
N GLY A 145 -6.21 12.75 11.78
CA GLY A 145 -6.93 13.26 12.95
C GLY A 145 -6.60 14.70 13.35
N HIS A 146 -5.89 15.45 12.50
CA HIS A 146 -5.49 16.84 12.75
C HIS A 146 -5.80 17.81 11.59
N GLY A 147 -6.61 17.36 10.62
CA GLY A 147 -7.04 18.13 9.45
C GLY A 147 -6.16 17.88 8.23
N GLN A 148 -5.99 18.91 7.39
CA GLN A 148 -5.22 18.82 6.15
C GLN A 148 -3.74 18.49 6.41
N ASP A 149 -3.24 17.48 5.72
CA ASP A 149 -1.84 17.06 5.79
C ASP A 149 -1.28 16.92 4.37
N ALA A 150 -0.14 17.53 4.09
CA ALA A 150 0.49 17.50 2.77
C ALA A 150 0.91 16.08 2.36
N ARG A 151 1.31 15.22 3.31
CA ARG A 151 1.69 13.82 3.06
C ARG A 151 0.49 13.00 2.65
N VAL A 152 -0.64 13.20 3.34
CA VAL A 152 -1.92 12.57 2.97
C VAL A 152 -2.37 13.04 1.59
N ALA A 153 -2.24 14.33 1.28
CA ALA A 153 -2.57 14.87 -0.03
C ALA A 153 -1.71 14.25 -1.15
N ASP A 154 -0.42 14.00 -0.89
CA ASP A 154 0.50 13.35 -1.82
C ASP A 154 0.13 11.88 -2.09
N ARG A 155 -0.14 11.08 -1.04
CA ARG A 155 -0.68 9.71 -1.17
C ARG A 155 -1.95 9.69 -2.02
N VAL A 156 -2.85 10.64 -1.79
CA VAL A 156 -4.09 10.79 -2.56
C VAL A 156 -3.81 11.18 -4.01
N GLY A 157 -2.77 12.00 -4.25
CA GLY A 157 -2.29 12.37 -5.58
C GLY A 157 -1.89 11.15 -6.41
N PHE A 158 -1.00 10.30 -5.87
CA PHE A 158 -0.62 9.04 -6.51
C PHE A 158 -1.82 8.13 -6.74
N HIS A 159 -2.70 7.98 -5.75
CA HIS A 159 -3.86 7.10 -5.88
C HIS A 159 -4.82 7.56 -6.99
N LYS A 160 -5.04 8.88 -7.10
CA LYS A 160 -5.83 9.46 -8.19
C LYS A 160 -5.16 9.26 -9.55
N GLN A 161 -3.84 9.42 -9.62
CA GLN A 161 -3.10 9.20 -10.87
C GLN A 161 -3.22 7.74 -11.31
N ASP A 162 -2.99 6.80 -10.41
CA ASP A 162 -3.06 5.37 -10.73
C ASP A 162 -4.48 4.95 -11.11
N CYS A 163 -5.49 5.29 -10.29
CA CYS A 163 -6.90 5.05 -10.64
C CYS A 163 -7.31 5.74 -11.95
N GLY A 164 -6.80 6.95 -12.21
CA GLY A 164 -7.06 7.71 -13.43
C GLY A 164 -6.50 7.03 -14.69
N LEU A 165 -5.30 6.44 -14.60
CA LEU A 165 -4.76 5.60 -15.67
C LEU A 165 -5.71 4.42 -15.96
N TRP A 166 -6.21 3.75 -14.92
CA TRP A 166 -7.18 2.64 -15.08
C TRP A 166 -8.54 3.09 -15.65
N GLN A 167 -9.00 4.32 -15.35
CA GLN A 167 -10.19 4.91 -15.95
C GLN A 167 -10.00 5.26 -17.43
N GLN A 168 -8.84 5.79 -17.82
CA GLN A 168 -8.51 6.12 -19.21
C GLN A 168 -8.41 4.85 -20.09
N PHE A 169 -7.97 3.73 -19.51
CA PHE A 169 -7.96 2.40 -20.14
C PHE A 169 -9.25 1.58 -19.89
N GLY A 170 -10.33 2.23 -19.44
CA GLY A 170 -11.69 1.72 -19.62
C GLY A 170 -12.33 0.95 -18.46
N LEU A 171 -11.88 1.06 -17.21
CA LEU A 171 -12.60 0.45 -16.07
C LEU A 171 -12.50 1.27 -14.79
N LEU A 172 -13.54 2.07 -14.50
CA LEU A 172 -14.17 2.30 -13.18
C LEU A 172 -15.00 3.60 -13.17
N GLN A 173 -16.29 3.51 -13.46
CA GLN A 173 -17.26 4.55 -13.08
C GLN A 173 -18.01 4.10 -11.83
N SER A 174 -17.56 4.45 -10.62
CA SER A 174 -18.42 4.30 -9.45
C SER A 174 -18.17 5.35 -8.37
N GLU A 175 -19.27 5.78 -7.73
CA GLU A 175 -19.29 6.70 -6.58
C GLU A 175 -18.46 6.20 -5.38
N ALA A 176 -18.11 4.91 -5.34
CA ALA A 176 -17.27 4.32 -4.31
C ALA A 176 -15.87 4.97 -4.26
N PHE A 177 -15.31 5.38 -5.39
CA PHE A 177 -14.02 6.07 -5.46
C PHE A 177 -14.06 7.50 -4.87
N ARG A 178 -15.20 8.19 -5.00
CA ARG A 178 -15.36 9.49 -4.34
C ARG A 178 -15.38 9.28 -2.82
N ARG A 179 -16.17 8.32 -2.33
CA ARG A 179 -16.33 8.03 -0.90
C ARG A 179 -15.03 7.58 -0.21
N SER A 180 -14.11 6.91 -0.91
CA SER A 180 -12.82 6.48 -0.33
C SER A 180 -11.83 7.60 -0.07
N LEU A 181 -12.07 8.80 -0.61
CA LEU A 181 -11.20 9.97 -0.51
C LEU A 181 -11.76 11.09 0.38
N TRP A 182 -13.04 11.02 0.75
CA TRP A 182 -13.76 12.12 1.39
C TRP A 182 -13.21 12.55 2.76
N TRP A 183 -12.56 11.66 3.50
CA TRP A 183 -12.04 12.00 4.83
C TRP A 183 -10.58 12.45 4.80
N ALA A 184 -9.82 12.13 3.76
CA ALA A 184 -8.38 12.43 3.68
C ALA A 184 -8.09 13.93 3.57
N THR A 185 -9.12 14.75 3.40
CA THR A 185 -9.03 16.19 3.13
C THR A 185 -10.06 17.00 3.93
N GLU A 186 -10.56 16.51 5.07
CA GLU A 186 -11.38 17.29 6.01
C GLU A 186 -10.83 17.08 7.43
#